data_AF-A0A7J8NV81-F1
#
_entry.id   AF-A0A7J8NV81-F1
#
_cell.length_a   1.000
_cell.length_b   1.000
_cell.length_c   1.000
_cell.angle_alpha   90.00
_cell.angle_beta   90.00
_cell.angle_gamma   90.00
#
_symmetry.space_group_name_H-M   'P 1'
#
loop_
_entity.id
_entity.type
_entity.pdbx_description
1 polymer ?
#
loop_
_entity_poly.entity_id
_entity_poly.type
_entity_poly.pdbx_seq_one_letter_code
_entity_poly.pdbx_strand_id
1 'polypeptide(L)'
;MFESKLYEMTKDDFKSNVNALINMKLEKHKNLSEESQFYWTEIISGAPKFDRREAEVDALKKLTRQELIYFFDENLKVGATRKKTLSVRVYGSQHLAEYNSQKSEAVQPNTVQIDDIFSFRRSRPLYASVR
;
A
#
# COMPACT_ATOMS: atom_id res chain seq x y z
N MET A 1 6.89 -0.97 18.27
CA MET A 1 5.93 -0.86 17.14
C MET A 1 6.50 0.05 16.06
N PHE A 2 6.04 -0.07 14.81
CA PHE A 2 6.52 0.77 13.71
C PHE A 2 6.19 2.26 13.88
N GLU A 3 5.05 2.60 14.49
CA GLU A 3 4.63 3.98 14.77
C GLU A 3 5.67 4.78 15.57
N SER A 4 6.10 4.26 16.73
CA SER A 4 7.14 4.91 17.55
C SER A 4 8.44 5.07 16.78
N LYS A 5 8.85 4.04 16.02
CA LYS A 5 10.05 4.10 15.17
C LYS A 5 9.94 5.21 14.11
N LEU A 6 8.75 5.47 13.58
CA LEU A 6 8.53 6.53 12.60
C LEU A 6 8.65 7.93 13.22
N TYR A 7 8.09 8.12 14.42
CA TYR A 7 8.14 9.41 15.13
C TYR A 7 9.54 9.74 15.66
N GLU A 8 10.27 8.73 16.12
CA GLU A 8 11.62 8.84 16.69
C GLU A 8 12.72 8.87 15.62
N MET A 9 12.38 8.54 14.36
CA MET A 9 13.34 8.49 13.25
C MET A 9 14.09 9.82 13.08
N THR A 10 15.42 9.78 13.13
CA THR A 10 16.23 10.99 12.94
C THR A 10 16.15 11.50 11.50
N LYS A 11 16.54 12.76 11.27
CA LYS A 11 16.61 13.32 9.91
C LYS A 11 17.62 12.56 9.04
N ASP A 12 18.71 12.09 9.64
CA ASP A 12 19.75 11.34 8.94
C ASP A 12 19.28 9.93 8.57
N ASP A 13 18.58 9.23 9.48
CA ASP A 13 17.96 7.94 9.18
C ASP A 13 16.91 8.07 8.07
N PHE A 14 16.06 9.10 8.13
CA PHE A 14 15.09 9.37 7.08
C PHE A 14 15.77 9.60 5.73
N LYS A 15 16.79 10.46 5.69
CA LYS A 15 17.56 10.75 4.46
C LYS A 15 18.26 9.51 3.94
N SER A 16 18.81 8.67 4.82
CA SER A 16 19.43 7.39 4.47
C SER A 16 18.42 6.43 3.82
N ASN A 17 17.23 6.27 4.41
CA ASN A 17 16.16 5.46 3.84
C ASN A 17 15.67 5.98 2.48
N VAL A 18 15.50 7.31 2.34
CA VAL A 18 15.14 7.93 1.05
C VAL A 18 16.21 7.69 0.00
N ASN A 19 17.49 7.85 0.34
CA ASN A 19 18.60 7.60 -0.57
C ASN A 19 18.68 6.12 -0.98
N ALA A 20 18.46 5.18 -0.05
CA ALA A 20 18.40 3.76 -0.36
C ALA A 20 17.29 3.44 -1.37
N LEU A 21 16.10 4.05 -1.19
CA LEU A 21 14.99 3.89 -2.13
C LEU A 21 15.28 4.52 -3.51
N ILE A 22 15.92 5.70 -3.55
CA ILE A 22 16.35 6.33 -4.80
C ILE A 22 17.34 5.43 -5.54
N ASN A 23 18.35 4.90 -4.86
CA ASN A 23 19.34 4.01 -5.46
C ASN A 23 18.69 2.75 -6.04
N MET A 24 17.75 2.15 -5.31
CA MET A 24 16.99 0.98 -5.78
C MET A 24 16.16 1.32 -7.03
N LYS A 25 15.52 2.50 -7.08
CA LYS A 25 14.75 2.92 -8.27
C LYS A 25 15.63 3.21 -9.48
N LEU A 26 16.84 3.74 -9.27
CA LEU A 26 17.78 4.08 -10.35
C LEU A 26 18.57 2.87 -10.87
N GLU A 27 18.47 1.71 -10.24
CA GLU A 27 19.16 0.49 -10.68
C GLU A 27 18.80 0.16 -12.14
N LYS A 28 19.81 0.10 -13.01
CA LYS A 28 19.62 -0.20 -14.44
C LYS A 28 19.06 -1.62 -14.61
N HIS A 29 18.25 -1.81 -15.64
CA HIS A 29 17.82 -3.15 -16.04
C HIS A 29 19.03 -4.03 -16.32
N LYS A 30 19.02 -5.25 -15.78
CA LYS A 30 20.12 -6.22 -15.92
C LYS A 30 20.11 -6.91 -17.27
N ASN A 31 18.95 -6.93 -17.92
CA ASN A 31 18.72 -7.59 -19.20
C ASN A 31 17.49 -7.01 -19.91
N LEU A 32 17.32 -7.38 -21.18
CA LEU A 32 16.22 -6.92 -22.03
C LEU A 32 14.84 -7.33 -21.50
N SER A 33 14.73 -8.46 -20.79
CA SER A 33 13.43 -8.90 -20.25
C SER A 33 12.94 -7.98 -19.14
N GLU A 34 13.83 -7.52 -18.27
CA GLU A 34 13.49 -6.55 -17.21
C GLU A 34 13.08 -5.20 -17.80
N GLU A 35 13.83 -4.72 -18.80
CA GLU A 35 13.50 -3.48 -19.50
C GLU A 35 12.16 -3.59 -20.23
N SER A 36 11.94 -4.69 -20.95
CA SER A 36 10.69 -4.96 -21.66
C SER A 36 9.51 -5.03 -20.69
N GLN A 37 9.67 -5.72 -19.56
CA GLN A 37 8.61 -5.82 -18.55
C GLN A 37 8.29 -4.46 -17.92
N PHE A 38 9.29 -3.61 -17.70
CA PHE A 38 9.08 -2.25 -17.19
C PHE A 38 8.20 -1.44 -18.13
N TYR A 39 8.59 -1.31 -19.40
CA TYR A 39 7.80 -0.54 -20.38
C TYR A 39 6.46 -1.19 -20.68
N TRP A 40 6.39 -2.51 -20.72
CA TRP A 40 5.15 -3.23 -20.94
C TRP A 40 4.14 -2.97 -19.81
N THR A 41 4.61 -2.87 -18.56
CA THR A 41 3.75 -2.52 -17.42
C THR A 41 3.14 -1.13 -17.58
N GLU A 42 3.90 -0.14 -18.04
CA GLU A 42 3.39 1.19 -18.36
C GLU A 42 2.31 1.15 -19.45
N ILE A 43 2.53 0.37 -20.51
CA ILE A 43 1.57 0.21 -21.62
C ILE A 43 0.26 -0.42 -21.15
N ILE A 44 0.32 -1.58 -20.46
CA ILE A 44 -0.89 -2.30 -20.04
C ILE A 44 -1.65 -1.58 -18.91
N SER A 45 -0.98 -0.67 -18.19
CA SER A 45 -1.64 0.15 -17.15
C SER A 45 -2.59 1.19 -17.73
N GLY A 46 -2.46 1.52 -19.03
CA GLY A 46 -3.32 2.48 -19.73
C GLY A 46 -2.97 3.96 -19.49
N ALA A 47 -1.95 4.25 -18.68
CA ALA A 47 -1.43 5.60 -18.43
C ALA A 47 0.10 5.58 -18.53
N PRO A 48 0.66 5.43 -19.76
CA PRO A 48 2.07 5.15 -19.93
C PRO A 48 2.94 6.31 -19.45
N LYS A 49 3.74 6.06 -18.41
CA LYS A 49 4.70 7.02 -17.86
C LYS A 49 6.11 6.44 -17.95
N PHE A 50 6.72 6.55 -19.14
CA PHE A 50 8.03 5.96 -19.39
C PHE A 50 9.17 6.64 -18.62
N ASP A 51 8.98 7.88 -18.17
CA ASP A 51 9.87 8.64 -17.28
C ASP A 51 9.52 8.46 -15.78
N ARG A 52 8.73 7.42 -15.43
CA ARG A 52 8.26 7.20 -14.05
C ARG A 52 9.41 7.13 -13.06
N ARG A 53 10.53 6.51 -13.45
CA ARG A 53 11.70 6.36 -12.59
C ARG A 53 12.27 7.73 -12.20
N GLU A 54 12.50 8.60 -13.16
CA GLU A 54 13.01 9.96 -12.96
C GLU A 54 12.01 10.79 -12.15
N ALA A 55 10.73 10.74 -12.52
CA ALA A 55 9.68 11.49 -11.85
C ALA A 55 9.50 11.08 -10.38
N GLU A 56 9.54 9.79 -10.07
CA GLU A 56 9.44 9.29 -8.70
C GLU A 56 10.69 9.63 -7.88
N VAL A 57 11.88 9.56 -8.48
CA VAL A 57 13.12 9.97 -7.82
C VAL A 57 13.10 11.47 -7.48
N ASP A 58 12.61 12.31 -8.39
CA ASP A 58 12.49 13.75 -8.14
C ASP A 58 11.43 14.09 -7.09
N ALA A 59 10.36 13.30 -7.00
CA ALA A 59 9.40 13.40 -5.89
C ALA A 59 10.05 12.98 -4.56
N LEU A 60 10.81 11.87 -4.54
CA LEU A 60 11.49 11.38 -3.34
C LEU A 60 12.52 12.37 -2.81
N LYS A 61 13.26 13.07 -3.67
CA LYS A 61 14.21 14.12 -3.27
C LYS A 61 13.55 15.29 -2.54
N LYS A 62 12.27 15.55 -2.82
CA LYS A 62 11.48 16.64 -2.22
C LYS A 62 10.71 16.20 -0.97
N LEU A 63 10.55 14.88 -0.76
CA LEU A 63 9.78 14.32 0.33
C LEU A 63 10.40 14.66 1.69
N THR A 64 9.56 15.12 2.62
CA THR A 64 9.97 15.44 3.99
C THR A 64 9.52 14.36 4.98
N ARG A 65 10.24 14.25 6.10
CA ARG A 65 9.85 13.36 7.23
C ARG A 65 8.44 13.67 7.73
N GLN A 66 8.08 14.95 7.77
CA GLN A 66 6.79 15.40 8.29
C GLN A 66 5.63 14.97 7.38
N GLU A 67 5.80 15.02 6.06
CA GLU A 67 4.80 14.52 5.11
C GLU A 67 4.62 13.01 5.23
N LEU A 68 5.69 12.25 5.45
CA LEU A 68 5.60 10.81 5.69
C LEU A 68 4.82 10.49 6.98
N ILE A 69 5.09 11.23 8.06
CA ILE A 69 4.36 11.10 9.33
C ILE A 69 2.89 11.45 9.13
N TYR A 70 2.60 12.57 8.47
CA TYR A 70 1.22 12.99 8.18
C TYR A 70 0.47 11.93 7.37
N PHE A 71 1.11 11.39 6.32
CA PHE A 71 0.53 10.31 5.52
C PHE A 71 0.20 9.07 6.38
N PHE A 72 1.11 8.67 7.27
CA PHE A 72 0.89 7.55 8.18
C PHE A 72 -0.27 7.81 9.16
N ASP A 73 -0.30 8.98 9.79
CA ASP A 73 -1.30 9.36 10.77
C ASP A 73 -2.70 9.46 10.16
N GLU A 74 -2.80 9.91 8.91
CA GLU A 74 -4.08 10.09 8.23
C GLU A 74 -4.62 8.78 7.61
N ASN A 75 -3.74 7.89 7.14
CA ASN A 75 -4.14 6.75 6.29
C ASN A 75 -3.89 5.37 6.91
N LEU A 76 -2.97 5.23 7.88
CA LEU A 76 -2.52 3.90 8.36
C LEU A 76 -2.71 3.69 9.87
N LYS A 77 -2.57 4.75 10.67
CA LYS A 77 -2.69 4.72 12.13
C LYS A 77 -4.04 4.17 12.58
N VAL A 78 -4.06 3.46 13.71
CA VAL A 78 -5.31 2.94 14.29
C VAL A 78 -6.21 4.12 14.67
N GLY A 79 -7.46 4.09 14.20
CA GLY A 79 -8.40 5.19 14.38
C GLY A 79 -8.25 6.34 13.37
N ALA A 80 -7.33 6.24 12.40
CA ALA A 80 -7.18 7.26 11.37
C ALA A 80 -8.42 7.38 10.48
N THR A 81 -8.79 8.61 10.13
CA THR A 81 -10.07 8.92 9.46
C THR A 81 -10.15 8.38 8.04
N ARG A 82 -9.02 8.31 7.32
CA ARG A 82 -8.96 7.81 5.94
C ARG A 82 -8.44 6.38 5.86
N LYS A 83 -8.27 5.70 6.99
CA LYS A 83 -7.83 4.31 7.01
C LYS A 83 -8.83 3.41 6.32
N LYS A 84 -8.35 2.73 5.28
CA LYS A 84 -9.10 1.69 4.57
C LYS A 84 -8.37 0.38 4.77
N THR A 85 -9.04 -0.61 5.35
CA THR A 85 -8.45 -1.92 5.65
C THR A 85 -9.34 -3.02 5.12
N LEU A 86 -8.73 -3.99 4.44
CA LEU A 86 -9.34 -5.24 4.03
C LEU A 86 -8.51 -6.37 4.65
N SER A 87 -9.16 -7.26 5.40
CA SER A 87 -8.53 -8.46 5.95
C SER A 87 -9.12 -9.68 5.26
N VAL A 88 -8.25 -10.52 4.71
CA VAL A 88 -8.62 -11.82 4.15
C VAL A 88 -8.02 -12.89 5.06
N ARG A 89 -8.88 -13.73 5.63
CA ARG A 89 -8.49 -14.82 6.53
C ARG A 89 -8.76 -16.14 5.84
N VAL A 90 -7.75 -17.01 5.78
CA VAL A 90 -7.84 -18.33 5.17
C VAL A 90 -7.57 -19.36 6.26
N TYR A 91 -8.50 -20.29 6.46
CA TYR A 91 -8.40 -21.32 7.49
C TYR A 91 -8.12 -22.67 6.84
N GLY A 92 -7.11 -23.37 7.36
CA GLY A 92 -6.89 -24.78 7.04
C GLY A 92 -7.96 -25.65 7.67
N SER A 93 -8.08 -26.90 7.20
CA SER A 93 -9.05 -27.87 7.69
C SER A 93 -8.97 -28.13 9.21
N GLN A 94 -7.78 -28.02 9.80
CA GLN A 94 -7.56 -28.20 11.24
C GLN A 94 -8.08 -27.02 12.08
N HIS A 95 -8.36 -25.86 11.47
CA HIS A 95 -8.78 -24.63 12.14
C HIS A 95 -10.28 -24.31 11.92
N LEU A 96 -11.10 -25.32 11.60
CA LEU A 96 -12.54 -25.13 11.38
C LEU A 96 -13.27 -24.59 12.62
N ALA A 97 -12.82 -24.97 13.82
CA ALA A 97 -13.39 -24.46 15.07
C ALA A 97 -13.20 -22.94 15.21
N GLU A 98 -11.99 -22.43 14.89
CA GLU A 98 -11.67 -21.00 14.91
C GLU A 98 -12.42 -20.23 13.81
N TYR A 99 -12.57 -20.82 12.62
CA TYR A 99 -13.39 -20.25 11.55
C TYR A 99 -14.84 -20.07 12.03
N ASN A 100 -15.42 -21.12 12.61
CA ASN A 100 -16.80 -21.09 13.08
C ASN A 100 -17.00 -20.10 14.23
N SER A 101 -16.03 -19.96 15.14
CA SER A 101 -16.11 -18.97 16.23
C SER A 101 -16.05 -17.55 15.68
N GLN A 102 -15.12 -17.25 14.76
CA GLN A 102 -14.98 -15.91 14.22
C GLN A 102 -16.11 -15.51 13.28
N LYS A 103 -16.76 -16.48 12.62
CA LYS A 103 -17.94 -16.23 11.79
C LYS A 103 -19.18 -15.90 12.63
N SER A 104 -19.28 -16.43 13.85
CA SER A 104 -20.42 -16.21 14.75
C SER A 104 -20.22 -15.03 15.71
N GLU A 105 -18.99 -14.53 15.84
CA GLU A 105 -18.68 -13.33 16.61
C GLU A 105 -19.43 -12.10 16.09
N ALA A 106 -19.91 -11.26 17.02
CA ALA A 106 -20.56 -10.00 16.66
C ALA A 106 -19.56 -9.08 15.95
N VAL A 107 -19.99 -8.52 14.82
CA VAL A 107 -19.17 -7.61 14.03
C VAL A 107 -18.80 -6.38 14.87
N GLN A 108 -17.51 -6.12 15.01
CA GLN A 108 -16.97 -4.96 15.71
C GLN A 108 -17.54 -3.64 15.12
N PRO A 109 -17.70 -2.58 15.93
CA PRO A 109 -18.08 -1.27 15.43
C PRO A 109 -17.17 -0.84 14.27
N ASN A 110 -17.74 -0.27 13.20
CA ASN A 110 -17.04 0.15 11.98
C ASN A 110 -16.36 -0.96 11.17
N THR A 111 -16.71 -2.23 11.39
CA THR A 111 -16.28 -3.35 10.55
C THR A 111 -17.45 -3.86 9.71
N VAL A 112 -17.18 -4.41 8.53
CA VAL A 112 -18.17 -5.10 7.70
C VAL A 112 -17.63 -6.48 7.38
N GLN A 113 -18.34 -7.52 7.82
CA GLN A 113 -18.09 -8.89 7.37
C GLN A 113 -18.63 -9.05 5.95
N ILE A 114 -17.81 -9.64 5.08
CA ILE A 114 -18.14 -9.83 3.66
C ILE A 114 -18.48 -11.30 3.44
N ASP A 115 -19.77 -11.61 3.42
CA ASP A 115 -20.25 -12.98 3.12
C ASP A 115 -20.53 -13.17 1.61
N ASP A 116 -20.88 -12.10 0.89
CA ASP A 116 -21.03 -12.09 -0.57
C ASP A 116 -20.16 -10.98 -1.20
N ILE A 117 -19.19 -11.41 -2.00
CA ILE A 117 -18.25 -10.50 -2.68
C ILE A 117 -18.96 -9.62 -3.72
N PHE A 118 -20.03 -10.10 -4.36
CA PHE A 118 -20.71 -9.34 -5.41
C PHE A 118 -21.51 -8.18 -4.83
N SER A 119 -22.27 -8.43 -3.76
CA SER A 119 -23.00 -7.40 -3.02
C SER A 119 -22.04 -6.37 -2.43
N PHE A 120 -20.92 -6.81 -1.85
CA PHE A 120 -19.91 -5.89 -1.34
C PHE A 120 -19.36 -4.97 -2.44
N ARG A 121 -18.95 -5.53 -3.58
CA ARG A 121 -18.43 -4.74 -4.71
C ARG A 121 -19.44 -3.71 -5.22
N ARG A 122 -20.72 -4.07 -5.34
CA ARG A 122 -21.79 -3.16 -5.78
C ARG A 122 -22.08 -2.04 -4.77
N SER A 123 -21.88 -2.29 -3.48
CA SER A 123 -22.14 -1.31 -2.41
C SER A 123 -21.06 -0.24 -2.24
N ARG A 124 -19.92 -0.35 -2.94
CA ARG A 124 -18.77 0.55 -2.77
C ARG A 124 -18.58 1.44 -3.99
N PRO A 125 -18.22 2.72 -3.80
CA PRO A 125 -17.84 3.58 -4.92
C PRO A 125 -16.59 3.03 -5.59
N LEU A 126 -16.52 3.16 -6.91
CA LEU A 126 -15.35 2.80 -7.70
C LEU A 126 -14.40 4.00 -7.78
N TYR A 127 -13.10 3.73 -7.77
CA TYR A 127 -12.11 4.74 -8.10
C TYR A 127 -12.21 5.08 -9.59
N ALA A 128 -11.92 6.34 -9.93
CA ALA A 128 -11.78 6.74 -11.32
C ALA A 128 -10.62 6.00 -11.98
N SER A 129 -10.75 5.76 -13.29
CA SER A 129 -9.64 5.29 -14.10
C SER A 129 -8.50 6.33 -14.07
N VAL A 130 -7.28 5.84 -13.88
CA VAL A 130 -6.08 6.66 -13.97
C VAL A 130 -5.96 7.14 -15.41
N ARG A 131 -5.86 8.47 -15.59
CA ARG A 131 -5.62 9.10 -16.89
C ARG A 131 -4.13 9.30 -17.10
#